data_AF-A0A810PP07-F1
#
_entry.id   AF-A0A810PP07-F1
#
_cell.length_a   1.000
_cell.length_b   1.000
_cell.length_c   1.000
_cell.angle_alpha   90.00
_cell.angle_beta   90.00
_cell.angle_gamma   90.00
#
_symmetry.space_group_name_H-M   'P 1'
#
loop_
_entity.id
_entity.type
_entity.pdbx_description
1 polymer ?
#
loop_
_entity_poly.entity_id
_entity_poly.type
_entity_poly.pdbx_seq_one_letter_code
_entity_poly.pdbx_strand_id
1 'polypeptide(L)'
;MFVFKKHYATHRFSVGSHPTGHESFRAAAEWLAERGIPFEAAELELEMGQPLRSTEEARRFFRLYSRDEDKSVITDEFLRGRLIETGRTDFPLYLPHKRPVGCLKFSSKNL
;
A
#
# COMPACT_ATOMS: atom_id res chain seq x y z
N MET A 1 17.44 -10.08 -10.53
CA MET A 1 16.61 -10.10 -9.30
C MET A 1 15.85 -8.79 -9.19
N PHE A 2 14.60 -8.81 -8.70
CA PHE A 2 13.80 -7.62 -8.46
C PHE A 2 13.50 -7.47 -6.97
N VAL A 3 13.58 -6.24 -6.46
CA VAL A 3 13.21 -5.88 -5.10
C VAL A 3 12.18 -4.75 -5.17
N PHE A 4 11.01 -4.97 -4.58
CA PHE A 4 9.95 -3.97 -4.49
C PHE A 4 9.94 -3.34 -3.09
N LYS A 5 9.92 -2.01 -3.04
CA LYS A 5 9.89 -1.22 -1.80
C LYS A 5 8.71 -0.25 -1.83
N LYS A 6 8.21 0.10 -0.64
CA LYS A 6 7.18 1.13 -0.51
C LYS A 6 7.69 2.46 -1.08
N HIS A 7 6.85 3.10 -1.88
CA HIS A 7 7.10 4.45 -2.38
C HIS A 7 6.00 5.41 -1.86
N TYR A 8 5.76 5.41 -0.55
CA TYR A 8 4.74 6.28 0.03
C TYR A 8 4.98 6.58 1.51
N ALA A 9 4.65 7.82 1.88
CA ALA A 9 4.95 8.37 3.20
C ALA A 9 3.91 8.03 4.27
N THR A 10 2.65 7.83 3.88
CA THR A 10 1.51 7.72 4.81
C THR A 10 0.82 6.35 4.76
N HIS A 11 0.40 5.87 5.92
CA HIS A 11 -0.42 4.68 6.10
C HIS A 11 -1.81 4.94 5.50
N ARG A 12 -2.37 3.95 4.79
CA ARG A 12 -3.53 4.13 3.91
C ARG A 12 -4.83 3.51 4.42
N PHE A 13 -4.73 2.74 5.50
CA PHE A 13 -5.86 2.06 6.13
C PHE A 13 -6.22 2.67 7.49
N SER A 14 -5.71 3.87 7.75
CA SER A 14 -6.14 4.72 8.86
C SER A 14 -7.06 5.82 8.33
N VAL A 15 -7.90 6.37 9.21
CA VAL A 15 -8.62 7.62 8.96
C VAL A 15 -7.66 8.80 9.10
N GLY A 16 -6.84 8.80 10.15
CA GLY A 16 -5.78 9.79 10.34
C GLY A 16 -4.57 9.56 9.43
N SER A 17 -3.70 10.56 9.32
CA SER A 17 -2.42 10.46 8.62
C SER A 17 -1.35 9.91 9.57
N HIS A 18 -0.81 8.73 9.25
CA HIS A 18 0.27 8.11 10.04
C HIS A 18 1.48 7.82 9.15
N PRO A 19 2.73 8.04 9.59
CA PRO A 19 3.91 7.77 8.77
C PRO A 19 4.14 6.27 8.57
N THR A 20 4.63 5.84 7.40
CA THR A 20 4.88 4.41 7.10
C THR A 20 6.20 3.88 7.68
N GLY A 21 7.04 4.74 8.27
CA GLY A 21 8.39 4.43 8.78
C GLY A 21 9.50 4.69 7.76
N HIS A 22 10.75 4.49 8.17
CA HIS A 22 11.95 5.03 7.49
C HIS A 22 12.44 4.29 6.24
N GLU A 23 12.08 3.01 6.05
CA GLU A 23 12.61 2.20 4.93
C GLU A 23 11.91 2.45 3.58
N SER A 24 12.13 3.61 2.97
CA SER A 24 11.56 3.97 1.67
C SER A 24 12.36 3.43 0.49
N PHE A 25 11.73 3.35 -0.69
CA PHE A 25 12.44 3.12 -1.95
C PHE A 25 13.60 4.10 -2.17
N ARG A 26 13.39 5.38 -1.89
CA ARG A 26 14.42 6.42 -2.05
C ARG A 26 15.64 6.14 -1.18
N ALA A 27 15.42 5.86 0.11
CA ALA A 27 16.49 5.53 1.04
C ALA A 27 17.28 4.29 0.59
N ALA A 28 16.60 3.27 0.04
CA ALA A 28 17.27 2.09 -0.49
C ALA A 28 18.10 2.39 -1.74
N ALA A 29 17.57 3.18 -2.68
CA ALA A 29 18.28 3.57 -3.89
C ALA A 29 19.52 4.42 -3.58
N GLU A 30 19.40 5.38 -2.66
CA GLU A 30 20.51 6.22 -2.17
C GLU A 30 21.60 5.36 -1.54
N TRP A 31 21.23 4.45 -0.62
CA TRP A 31 22.17 3.55 0.05
C TRP A 31 22.97 2.66 -0.91
N LEU A 32 22.33 2.17 -1.98
CA LEU A 32 22.97 1.36 -3.01
C LEU A 32 23.93 2.20 -3.87
N ALA A 33 23.50 3.40 -4.26
CA ALA A 33 24.29 4.33 -5.06
C ALA A 33 25.56 4.77 -4.32
N GLU A 34 25.46 5.11 -3.03
CA GLU A 34 26.59 5.45 -2.16
C GLU A 34 27.65 4.34 -2.07
N ARG A 35 27.24 3.07 -2.27
CA ARG A 35 28.11 1.89 -2.22
C ARG A 35 28.60 1.43 -3.59
N GLY A 36 28.24 2.15 -4.65
CA GLY A 36 28.60 1.79 -6.01
C GLY A 36 28.01 0.44 -6.47
N ILE A 37 26.93 -0.02 -5.83
CA ILE A 37 26.27 -1.27 -6.21
C ILE A 37 25.44 -0.99 -7.47
N PRO A 38 25.65 -1.70 -8.60
CA PRO A 38 24.88 -1.43 -9.81
C PRO A 38 23.43 -1.91 -9.70
N PHE A 39 22.47 -1.03 -10.00
CA PHE A 39 21.05 -1.35 -10.09
C PHE A 39 20.34 -0.45 -11.13
N GLU A 40 19.19 -0.91 -11.62
CA GLU A 40 18.21 -0.07 -12.31
C GLU A 40 17.06 0.24 -11.36
N ALA A 41 16.55 1.48 -11.38
CA ALA A 41 15.43 1.92 -10.56
C ALA A 41 14.24 2.34 -11.44
N ALA A 42 13.04 1.96 -11.02
CA ALA A 42 11.80 2.41 -11.63
C ALA A 42 10.74 2.67 -10.56
N GLU A 43 9.94 3.71 -10.77
CA GLU A 43 8.72 3.96 -9.99
C GLU A 43 7.52 3.39 -10.75
N LEU A 44 6.66 2.67 -10.03
CA LEU A 44 5.50 1.99 -10.59
C LEU A 44 4.27 2.31 -9.74
N GLU A 45 3.09 2.27 -10.36
CA GLU A 45 1.81 2.24 -9.68
C GLU A 45 1.17 0.87 -9.88
N LEU A 46 0.94 0.14 -8.79
CA LEU A 46 0.30 -1.17 -8.84
C LEU A 46 -1.07 -1.09 -8.17
N GLU A 47 -2.10 -1.62 -8.82
CA GLU A 47 -3.39 -1.83 -8.18
C GLU A 47 -3.30 -3.04 -7.23
N MET A 48 -3.38 -2.76 -5.94
CA MET A 48 -3.36 -3.74 -4.85
C MET A 48 -4.58 -3.57 -3.95
N GLY A 49 -5.74 -3.38 -4.56
CA GLY A 49 -7.01 -3.28 -3.85
C GLY A 49 -7.46 -4.60 -3.24
N GLN A 50 -8.49 -4.51 -2.42
CA GLN A 50 -9.01 -5.62 -1.65
C GLN A 50 -10.46 -5.90 -2.04
N PRO A 51 -10.78 -7.08 -2.62
CA PRO A 51 -12.17 -7.51 -2.77
C PRO A 51 -12.76 -7.86 -1.41
N LEU A 52 -14.02 -7.49 -1.21
CA LEU A 52 -14.75 -7.58 0.06
C LEU A 52 -16.18 -8.09 -0.18
N ARG A 53 -16.66 -8.93 0.74
CA ARG A 53 -17.96 -9.59 0.72
C ARG A 53 -19.07 -8.75 1.32
N SER A 54 -18.73 -7.88 2.28
CA SER A 54 -19.69 -6.99 2.91
C SER A 54 -19.03 -5.75 3.54
N THR A 55 -19.85 -4.77 3.90
CA THR A 55 -19.42 -3.57 4.62
C THR A 55 -18.84 -3.91 6.00
N GLU A 56 -19.33 -4.96 6.66
CA GLU A 56 -18.80 -5.45 7.93
C GLU A 56 -17.39 -6.05 7.77
N GLU A 57 -17.14 -6.78 6.67
CA GLU A 57 -15.79 -7.26 6.34
C GLU A 57 -14.85 -6.08 6.08
N ALA A 58 -15.31 -5.08 5.33
CA ALA A 58 -14.56 -3.84 5.10
C ALA A 58 -14.21 -3.14 6.42
N ARG A 59 -15.18 -3.02 7.34
CA ARG A 59 -14.96 -2.42 8.65
C ARG A 59 -13.93 -3.20 9.45
N ARG A 60 -14.03 -4.53 9.46
CA ARG A 60 -13.07 -5.41 10.13
C ARG A 60 -11.66 -5.21 9.57
N PHE A 61 -11.53 -5.14 8.25
CA PHE A 61 -10.27 -4.85 7.56
C PHE A 61 -9.66 -3.53 8.05
N PHE A 62 -10.42 -2.43 7.98
CA PHE A 62 -9.91 -1.13 8.44
C PHE A 62 -9.57 -1.12 9.93
N ARG A 63 -10.38 -1.75 10.80
CA ARG A 63 -10.09 -1.82 12.24
C ARG A 63 -8.80 -2.57 12.54
N LEU A 64 -8.56 -3.66 11.82
CA LEU A 64 -7.37 -4.51 11.97
C LEU A 64 -6.10 -3.79 11.54
N TYR A 65 -6.14 -3.06 10.43
CA TYR A 65 -4.95 -2.43 9.86
C TYR A 65 -4.76 -0.97 10.26
N SER A 66 -5.80 -0.27 10.71
CA SER A 66 -5.73 1.12 11.13
C SER A 66 -4.68 1.31 12.23
N ARG A 67 -4.00 2.44 12.18
CA ARG A 67 -3.10 2.93 13.23
C ARG A 67 -3.74 3.99 14.13
N ASP A 68 -4.99 4.37 13.87
CA ASP A 68 -5.73 5.27 14.76
C ASP A 68 -5.97 4.60 16.10
N GLU A 69 -5.77 5.30 17.21
CA GLU A 69 -6.00 4.72 18.54
C GLU A 69 -7.49 4.41 18.73
N ASP A 70 -8.34 5.38 18.43
CA ASP A 70 -9.79 5.20 18.40
C ASP A 70 -10.22 4.54 17.09
N LYS A 71 -10.81 3.34 17.18
CA LYS A 71 -11.36 2.60 16.02
C LYS A 71 -12.80 2.96 15.69
N SER A 72 -13.46 3.76 16.53
CA SER A 72 -14.82 4.24 16.30
C SER A 72 -14.91 5.21 15.12
N VAL A 73 -13.79 5.89 14.80
CA VAL A 73 -13.63 6.79 13.64
C VAL A 73 -13.86 6.11 12.29
N ILE A 74 -13.83 4.77 12.23
CA ILE A 74 -14.15 3.99 11.04
C ILE A 74 -15.68 3.87 10.93
N THR A 75 -16.29 4.98 10.50
CA THR A 75 -17.73 5.15 10.34
C THR A 75 -18.24 4.58 9.00
N ASP A 76 -19.56 4.46 8.87
CA ASP A 76 -20.20 4.00 7.64
C ASP A 76 -19.96 4.98 6.48
N GLU A 77 -19.92 6.27 6.79
CA GLU A 77 -19.58 7.32 5.83
C GLU A 77 -18.15 7.18 5.33
N PHE A 78 -17.20 6.93 6.24
CA PHE A 78 -15.81 6.65 5.85
C PHE A 78 -15.72 5.43 4.93
N LEU A 79 -16.40 4.33 5.27
CA LEU A 79 -16.39 3.14 4.42
C LEU A 79 -17.02 3.40 3.05
N ARG A 80 -18.16 4.10 2.99
CA ARG A 80 -18.83 4.45 1.73
C ARG A 80 -17.94 5.31 0.83
N GLY A 81 -17.16 6.23 1.41
CA GLY A 81 -16.21 7.05 0.65
C GLY A 81 -14.99 6.29 0.14
N ARG A 82 -14.75 5.06 0.60
CA ARG A 82 -13.57 4.26 0.24
C ARG A 82 -13.88 3.06 -0.64
N LEU A 83 -15.11 2.54 -0.61
CA LEU A 83 -15.51 1.32 -1.30
C LEU A 83 -16.24 1.64 -2.60
N ILE A 84 -16.08 0.77 -3.60
CA ILE A 84 -16.84 0.79 -4.85
C ILE A 84 -17.66 -0.49 -4.99
N GLU A 85 -18.84 -0.39 -5.57
CA GLU A 85 -19.65 -1.56 -5.92
C GLU A 85 -19.09 -2.22 -7.19
N THR A 86 -19.01 -3.54 -7.19
CA THR A 86 -18.44 -4.32 -8.31
C THR A 86 -19.52 -4.96 -9.19
N GLY A 87 -20.76 -5.02 -8.71
CA GLY A 87 -21.86 -5.78 -9.34
C GLY A 87 -21.73 -7.30 -9.21
N ARG A 88 -20.71 -7.81 -8.51
CA ARG A 88 -20.49 -9.25 -8.30
C ARG A 88 -21.20 -9.74 -7.04
N THR A 89 -21.61 -11.00 -7.04
CA THR A 89 -22.25 -11.63 -5.86
C THR A 89 -21.24 -12.17 -4.85
N ASP A 90 -20.08 -12.63 -5.30
CA ASP A 90 -19.04 -13.23 -4.46
C ASP A 90 -18.16 -12.18 -3.74
N PHE A 91 -17.98 -11.02 -4.37
CA PHE A 91 -17.28 -9.85 -3.82
C PHE A 91 -17.94 -8.55 -4.29
N PRO A 92 -19.13 -8.20 -3.75
CA PRO A 92 -19.90 -7.02 -4.16
C PRO A 92 -19.19 -5.70 -3.94
N LEU A 93 -18.19 -5.65 -3.06
CA LEU A 93 -17.46 -4.44 -2.73
C LEU A 93 -15.98 -4.59 -3.07
N TYR A 94 -15.37 -3.50 -3.50
CA TYR A 94 -13.94 -3.41 -3.73
C TYR A 94 -13.37 -2.18 -3.06
N LEU A 95 -12.26 -2.34 -2.34
CA LEU A 95 -11.45 -1.23 -1.83
C LEU A 95 -10.32 -0.96 -2.84
N PRO A 96 -10.44 0.06 -3.71
CA PRO A 96 -9.38 0.42 -4.63
C PRO A 96 -8.14 0.89 -3.87
N HIS A 97 -6.98 0.43 -4.34
CA HIS A 97 -5.71 0.79 -3.73
C HIS A 97 -4.59 0.78 -4.76
N LYS A 98 -4.44 1.92 -5.42
CA LYS A 98 -3.26 2.26 -6.21
C LYS A 98 -2.10 2.54 -5.29
N ARG A 99 -1.11 1.63 -5.31
CA ARG A 99 0.05 1.69 -4.44
C ARG A 99 1.27 2.09 -5.26
N PRO A 100 1.85 3.27 -5.01
CA PRO A 100 3.16 3.60 -5.56
C PRO A 100 4.20 2.67 -4.94
N VAL A 101 4.97 2.00 -5.79
CA VAL A 101 6.06 1.13 -5.39
C VAL A 101 7.31 1.49 -6.17
N GLY A 102 8.45 1.35 -5.53
CA GLY A 102 9.72 1.43 -6.21
C GLY A 102 10.24 0.04 -6.52
N CYS A 103 10.74 -0.15 -7.74
CA CYS A 103 11.34 -1.38 -8.21
C CYS A 103 12.84 -1.16 -8.39
N LEU A 104 13.64 -1.97 -7.70
CA LEU A 104 15.09 -2.05 -7.86
C LEU A 104 15.42 -3.36 -8.57
N LYS A 105 16.07 -3.27 -9.73
CA LYS A 105 16.46 -4.42 -10.54
C LYS A 105 17.98 -4.58 -10.51
N PHE A 106 18.40 -5.80 -10.18
CA PHE A 106 19.80 -6.21 -10.14
C PHE A 106 20.08 -7.22 -11.24
N SER A 107 21.21 -7.05 -11.92
CA SER A 107 21.73 -8.01 -12.90
C SER A 107 22.49 -9.12 -12.19
N SER A 108 22.25 -10.37 -12.60
CA SER A 108 22.99 -11.55 -12.08
C SER A 108 24.45 -11.57 -12.50
N LYS A 109 24.87 -10.72 -13.44
CA LYS A 109 26.29 -10.59 -13.83
C LYS A 109 27.12 -9.78 -12.82
N ASN A 110 26.47 -9.15 -11.84
CA ASN A 110 27.08 -8.22 -10.88
C ASN A 110 26.75 -8.60 -9.42
N LEU A 111 26.33 -9.85 -9.17
CA LEU A 111 26.01 -10.41 -7.85
C LEU A 111 26.96 -11.55 -7.52
#